data_AF-A0A976E326-F1
#
_entry.id   AF-A0A976E326-F1
#
_cell.length_a   1.000
_cell.length_b   1.000
_cell.length_c   1.000
_cell.angle_alpha   90.00
_cell.angle_beta   90.00
_cell.angle_gamma   90.00
#
_symmetry.space_group_name_H-M   'P 1'
#
loop_
_entity.id
_entity.type
_entity.pdbx_description
1 polymer ?
#
loop_
_entity_poly.entity_id
_entity_poly.type
_entity_poly.pdbx_seq_one_letter_code
_entity_poly.pdbx_strand_id
1 'polypeptide(L)'
;MACGVAAAACPDTATHYQSSSHQSIMNATDFPALASAHADAAPSLWRQTTVLPVGAGEHEAYSIGPDQLVWSYRLATPDHNAGRLTCTQLPAEHFACARLQSRQVLLVSMAQQKLYWSLENGQPERWGTPQRCGYTNANGLYPMEQVHLLQLGFEVLLGVLARRTNVLGKINPTLAPEDSYQFWVGRWTGSGFDFGRKPVSLRGDDSLGNAFLFGKPDAFSDSASGENPASKPMVRSR
;
A
#
# COMPACT_ATOMS: atom_id res chain seq x y z
N MET A 1 23.29 -53.55 -43.07
CA MET A 1 23.41 -53.81 -41.61
C MET A 1 22.19 -53.19 -40.97
N ALA A 2 21.31 -54.02 -40.41
CA ALA A 2 20.09 -53.64 -39.72
C ALA A 2 20.20 -54.10 -38.26
N CYS A 3 19.81 -53.23 -37.33
CA CYS A 3 19.46 -53.46 -35.92
C CYS A 3 19.14 -52.06 -35.36
N GLY A 4 18.06 -51.75 -34.65
CA GLY A 4 16.98 -52.54 -34.07
C GLY A 4 16.30 -51.61 -33.05
N VAL A 5 14.97 -51.55 -33.10
CA VAL A 5 14.11 -50.70 -32.26
C VAL A 5 14.06 -51.23 -30.83
N ALA A 6 14.04 -50.34 -29.83
CA ALA A 6 13.41 -50.63 -28.53
C ALA A 6 12.92 -49.33 -27.88
N ALA A 7 11.59 -49.15 -27.92
CA ALA A 7 10.87 -48.25 -27.04
C ALA A 7 10.78 -48.89 -25.64
N ALA A 8 11.02 -48.12 -24.59
CA ALA A 8 10.70 -48.48 -23.22
C ALA A 8 9.74 -47.43 -22.66
N ALA A 9 8.56 -47.90 -22.24
CA ALA A 9 7.54 -47.14 -21.55
C ALA A 9 7.67 -47.31 -20.03
N CYS A 10 7.36 -46.22 -19.30
CA CYS A 10 6.83 -46.11 -17.92
C CYS A 10 7.69 -46.66 -16.74
N PRO A 11 7.64 -46.01 -15.54
CA PRO A 11 6.39 -45.64 -14.87
C PRO A 11 6.30 -44.23 -14.27
N ASP A 12 5.05 -43.75 -14.19
CA ASP A 12 4.59 -42.74 -13.25
C ASP A 12 5.08 -43.04 -11.84
N THR A 13 5.85 -42.11 -11.26
CA THR A 13 6.07 -42.07 -9.82
C THR A 13 5.78 -40.65 -9.35
N ALA A 14 4.56 -40.46 -8.86
CA ALA A 14 4.19 -39.31 -8.05
C ALA A 14 5.03 -39.34 -6.75
N THR A 15 6.14 -38.60 -6.73
CA THR A 15 6.88 -38.35 -5.50
C THR A 15 6.36 -37.07 -4.84
N HIS A 16 5.63 -37.29 -3.73
CA HIS A 16 5.43 -36.35 -2.64
C HIS A 16 6.67 -35.46 -2.42
N TYR A 17 6.53 -34.15 -2.64
CA TYR A 17 7.50 -33.20 -2.09
C TYR A 17 7.05 -32.87 -0.66
N GLN A 18 7.73 -33.50 0.30
CA GLN A 18 7.60 -33.18 1.72
C GLN A 18 8.10 -31.75 1.96
N SER A 19 7.21 -30.93 2.52
CA SER A 19 7.53 -29.65 3.14
C SER A 19 8.46 -29.91 4.32
N SER A 20 9.77 -29.70 4.15
CA SER A 20 10.71 -29.64 5.27
C SER A 20 10.76 -28.21 5.79
N SER A 21 9.98 -28.01 6.84
CA SER A 21 9.96 -26.89 7.76
C SER A 21 11.36 -26.56 8.30
N HIS A 22 11.92 -25.44 7.85
CA HIS A 22 12.82 -24.60 8.64
C HIS A 22 12.27 -23.17 8.61
N GLN A 23 11.09 -23.00 9.21
CA GLN A 23 10.66 -21.69 9.69
C GLN A 23 11.52 -21.40 10.92
N SER A 24 12.43 -20.45 10.79
CA SER A 24 12.99 -19.77 11.96
C SER A 24 11.85 -18.97 12.56
N ILE A 25 11.17 -19.57 13.54
CA ILE A 25 10.13 -18.94 14.34
C ILE A 25 10.80 -17.80 15.10
N MET A 26 10.62 -16.57 14.64
CA MET A 26 10.71 -15.45 15.57
C MET A 26 9.52 -15.59 16.52
N ASN A 27 9.82 -15.65 17.82
CA ASN A 27 8.83 -15.81 18.88
C ASN A 27 7.71 -14.76 18.74
N ALA A 28 6.49 -15.25 18.58
CA ALA A 28 5.26 -14.48 18.47
C ALA A 28 4.84 -13.82 19.81
N THR A 29 5.78 -13.45 20.68
CA THR A 29 5.49 -12.94 22.03
C THR A 29 5.47 -11.41 22.14
N ASP A 30 5.79 -10.65 21.09
CA ASP A 30 5.80 -9.18 21.14
C ASP A 30 4.62 -8.50 20.41
N PHE A 31 3.62 -9.26 19.96
CA PHE A 31 2.36 -8.71 19.48
C PHE A 31 1.30 -8.86 20.59
N PRO A 32 0.76 -7.76 21.17
CA PRO A 32 -0.33 -7.88 22.11
C PRO A 32 -1.49 -8.59 21.42
N ALA A 33 -1.91 -9.72 21.98
CA ALA A 33 -3.06 -10.48 21.55
C ALA A 33 -4.24 -9.52 21.36
N LEU A 34 -4.83 -9.55 20.16
CA LEU A 34 -6.08 -8.90 19.79
C LEU A 34 -7.22 -9.46 20.65
N ALA A 35 -7.33 -8.99 21.88
CA ALA A 35 -8.49 -9.19 22.73
C ALA A 35 -9.14 -7.82 22.93
N SER A 36 -9.97 -7.43 21.96
CA SER A 36 -11.02 -6.44 22.20
C SER A 36 -12.29 -6.98 21.58
N ALA A 37 -13.26 -7.22 22.46
CA ALA A 37 -14.51 -7.90 22.19
C ALA A 37 -15.39 -7.13 21.20
N HIS A 38 -15.63 -7.70 20.02
CA HIS A 38 -16.86 -7.48 19.27
C HIS A 38 -17.17 -8.69 18.37
N ALA A 39 -18.17 -9.46 18.81
CA ALA A 39 -18.97 -10.43 18.06
C ALA A 39 -18.25 -11.63 17.43
N ASP A 40 -18.90 -12.79 17.50
CA ASP A 40 -18.58 -13.99 16.73
C ASP A 40 -18.49 -13.65 15.22
N ALA A 41 -17.28 -13.32 14.75
CA ALA A 41 -17.05 -13.00 13.36
C ALA A 41 -16.90 -14.30 12.57
N ALA A 42 -17.83 -14.54 11.64
CA ALA A 42 -17.64 -15.51 10.56
C ALA A 42 -16.23 -15.36 9.95
N PRO A 43 -15.59 -16.44 9.45
CA PRO A 43 -14.26 -16.35 8.85
C PRO A 43 -14.26 -15.24 7.80
N SER A 44 -13.49 -14.18 8.04
CA SER A 44 -13.58 -12.98 7.19
C SER A 44 -13.14 -13.33 5.78
N LEU A 45 -14.01 -13.12 4.80
CA LEU A 45 -13.71 -13.38 3.40
C LEU A 45 -12.57 -12.46 2.91
N TRP A 46 -11.91 -12.90 1.83
CA TRP A 46 -10.99 -12.07 1.06
C TRP A 46 -11.66 -10.74 0.68
N ARG A 47 -10.97 -9.62 0.92
CA ARG A 47 -11.53 -8.28 0.70
C ARG A 47 -10.52 -7.32 0.10
N GLN A 48 -11.04 -6.22 -0.45
CA GLN A 48 -10.27 -5.11 -1.04
C GLN A 48 -9.21 -5.62 -2.03
N THR A 49 -9.62 -6.03 -3.23
CA THR A 49 -8.67 -6.55 -4.22
C THR A 49 -8.16 -5.43 -5.12
N THR A 50 -6.84 -5.33 -5.28
CA THR A 50 -6.19 -4.42 -6.25
C THR A 50 -5.31 -5.24 -7.19
N VAL A 51 -5.38 -4.96 -8.49
CA VAL A 51 -4.57 -5.65 -9.49
C VAL A 51 -3.54 -4.69 -10.06
N LEU A 52 -2.26 -5.06 -9.98
CA LEU A 52 -1.16 -4.30 -10.58
C LEU A 52 -0.56 -5.06 -11.77
N PRO A 53 -0.24 -4.37 -12.88
CA PRO A 53 0.56 -4.96 -13.93
C PRO A 53 1.99 -5.23 -13.42
N VAL A 54 2.58 -6.37 -13.80
CA VAL A 54 3.93 -6.80 -13.41
C VAL A 54 4.93 -6.69 -14.56
N GLY A 55 4.45 -6.86 -15.78
CA GLY A 55 5.23 -6.92 -17.01
C GLY A 55 4.34 -7.31 -18.18
N ALA A 56 4.92 -7.78 -19.28
CA ALA A 56 4.29 -8.12 -20.56
C ALA A 56 2.94 -8.88 -20.47
N GLY A 57 1.84 -8.17 -20.21
CA GLY A 57 0.51 -8.76 -20.01
C GLY A 57 0.30 -9.50 -18.67
N GLU A 58 1.29 -9.48 -17.78
CA GLU A 58 1.19 -10.14 -16.48
C GLU A 58 0.55 -9.25 -15.44
N HIS A 59 -0.32 -9.84 -14.63
CA HIS A 59 -1.02 -9.18 -13.55
C HIS A 59 -0.79 -9.91 -12.23
N GLU A 60 -0.68 -9.12 -11.17
CA GLU A 60 -0.63 -9.62 -9.80
C GLU A 60 -1.75 -8.97 -8.99
N ALA A 61 -2.55 -9.80 -8.35
CA ALA A 61 -3.62 -9.39 -7.48
C ALA A 61 -3.12 -9.29 -6.05
N TYR A 62 -3.52 -8.25 -5.34
CA TYR A 62 -3.28 -8.01 -3.93
C TYR A 62 -4.64 -7.98 -3.23
N SER A 63 -4.75 -8.62 -2.07
CA SER A 63 -6.01 -8.64 -1.31
C SER A 63 -5.74 -8.88 0.17
N ILE A 64 -6.66 -8.42 1.03
CA ILE A 64 -6.62 -8.72 2.45
C ILE A 64 -7.21 -10.12 2.65
N GLY A 65 -6.40 -11.00 3.25
CA GLY A 65 -6.79 -12.37 3.58
C GLY A 65 -7.65 -12.46 4.84
N PRO A 66 -8.13 -13.68 5.15
CA PRO A 66 -8.91 -13.95 6.37
C PRO A 66 -8.13 -13.69 7.67
N ASP A 67 -6.81 -13.70 7.59
CA ASP A 67 -5.86 -13.44 8.68
C ASP A 67 -5.56 -11.95 8.89
N GLN A 68 -6.24 -11.05 8.17
CA GLN A 68 -5.98 -9.61 8.19
C GLN A 68 -4.57 -9.22 7.70
N LEU A 69 -3.93 -10.08 6.90
CA LEU A 69 -2.68 -9.77 6.22
C LEU A 69 -2.94 -9.47 4.74
N VAL A 70 -2.05 -8.68 4.13
CA VAL A 70 -2.05 -8.53 2.67
C VAL A 70 -1.38 -9.75 2.05
N TRP A 71 -2.04 -10.30 1.05
CA TRP A 71 -1.57 -11.42 0.25
C TRP A 71 -1.46 -10.98 -1.21
N SER A 72 -0.46 -11.50 -1.90
CA SER A 72 -0.27 -11.30 -3.33
C SER A 72 -0.40 -12.62 -4.09
N TYR A 73 -1.10 -12.60 -5.22
CA TYR A 73 -1.30 -13.73 -6.09
C TYR A 73 -0.90 -13.38 -7.52
N ARG A 74 0.13 -14.05 -8.02
CA ARG A 74 0.57 -13.93 -9.41
C ARG A 74 0.01 -15.11 -10.21
N LEU A 75 -0.68 -14.81 -11.30
CA LEU A 75 -1.21 -15.83 -12.21
C LEU A 75 -0.06 -16.63 -12.85
N ALA A 76 -0.35 -17.90 -13.15
CA ALA A 76 0.54 -18.76 -13.94
C ALA A 76 0.80 -18.10 -15.30
N THR A 77 2.05 -18.08 -15.72
CA THR A 77 2.42 -17.72 -17.10
C THR A 77 2.58 -19.01 -17.90
N PRO A 78 2.54 -18.96 -19.25
CA PRO A 78 2.75 -20.16 -20.07
C PRO A 78 4.04 -20.92 -19.72
N ASP A 79 5.05 -20.21 -19.21
CA ASP A 79 6.35 -20.76 -18.81
C ASP A 79 6.40 -21.21 -17.33
N HIS A 80 5.36 -20.91 -16.52
CA HIS A 80 5.29 -21.23 -15.09
C HIS A 80 3.98 -21.93 -14.73
N ASN A 81 4.06 -23.22 -14.41
CA ASN A 81 2.91 -24.14 -14.33
C ASN A 81 1.93 -23.94 -13.16
N ALA A 82 2.12 -22.97 -12.26
CA ALA A 82 1.15 -22.68 -11.20
C ALA A 82 1.20 -21.22 -10.78
N GLY A 83 0.03 -20.64 -10.50
CA GLY A 83 -0.04 -19.34 -9.84
C GLY A 83 0.55 -19.41 -8.44
N ARG A 84 1.19 -18.34 -7.99
CA ARG A 84 1.87 -18.30 -6.70
C ARG A 84 1.17 -17.35 -5.75
N LEU A 85 0.69 -17.88 -4.64
CA LEU A 85 0.18 -17.12 -3.51
C LEU A 85 1.32 -16.82 -2.52
N THR A 86 1.49 -15.56 -2.14
CA THR A 86 2.57 -15.09 -1.25
C THR A 86 2.00 -14.16 -0.19
N CYS A 87 2.25 -14.44 1.09
CA CYS A 87 1.92 -13.52 2.19
C CYS A 87 2.99 -12.41 2.26
N THR A 88 2.57 -11.15 2.42
CA THR A 88 3.49 -10.01 2.53
C THR A 88 3.86 -9.68 3.98
N GLN A 89 3.25 -10.36 4.95
CA GLN A 89 3.33 -10.08 6.39
C GLN A 89 2.82 -8.68 6.79
N LEU A 90 2.23 -7.93 5.85
CA LEU A 90 1.72 -6.59 6.11
C LEU A 90 0.29 -6.66 6.69
N PRO A 91 0.06 -6.27 7.95
CA PRO A 91 -1.28 -6.27 8.53
C PRO A 91 -2.16 -5.17 7.89
N ALA A 92 -3.43 -5.45 7.62
CA ALA A 92 -4.32 -4.53 6.94
C ALA A 92 -5.81 -4.70 7.31
N GLU A 93 -6.42 -3.57 7.67
CA GLU A 93 -7.85 -3.31 7.60
C GLU A 93 -8.23 -2.69 6.25
N HIS A 94 -7.34 -1.85 5.72
CA HIS A 94 -7.34 -1.25 4.39
C HIS A 94 -5.92 -1.22 3.85
N PHE A 95 -5.74 -1.27 2.52
CA PHE A 95 -4.43 -1.07 1.91
C PHE A 95 -4.51 -0.40 0.54
N ALA A 96 -3.40 0.19 0.13
CA ALA A 96 -3.16 0.66 -1.21
C ALA A 96 -1.80 0.14 -1.68
N CYS A 97 -1.67 -0.06 -3.00
CA CYS A 97 -0.43 -0.51 -3.60
C CYS A 97 -0.11 0.30 -4.85
N ALA A 98 1.17 0.56 -5.08
CA ALA A 98 1.65 1.24 -6.28
C ALA A 98 2.97 0.61 -6.74
N ARG A 99 3.21 0.63 -8.06
CA ARG A 99 4.50 0.22 -8.62
C ARG A 99 5.39 1.45 -8.76
N LEU A 100 6.51 1.44 -8.05
CA LEU A 100 7.51 2.49 -8.16
C LEU A 100 8.23 2.43 -9.50
N GLN A 101 8.92 3.52 -9.84
CA GLN A 101 9.74 3.54 -11.06
C GLN A 101 10.90 2.56 -11.05
N SER A 102 11.42 2.22 -9.87
CA SER A 102 12.37 1.12 -9.67
C SER A 102 11.78 -0.26 -10.01
N ARG A 103 10.50 -0.31 -10.44
CA ARG A 103 9.66 -1.50 -10.66
C ARG A 103 9.30 -2.28 -9.41
N GLN A 104 9.80 -1.89 -8.24
CA GLN A 104 9.39 -2.45 -6.96
C GLN A 104 7.95 -2.05 -6.64
N VAL A 105 7.19 -2.95 -6.04
CA VAL A 105 5.87 -2.63 -5.49
C VAL A 105 6.01 -2.06 -4.08
N LEU A 106 5.37 -0.92 -3.85
CA LEU A 106 5.16 -0.33 -2.53
C LEU A 106 3.74 -0.69 -2.06
N LEU A 107 3.65 -1.32 -0.90
CA LEU A 107 2.40 -1.57 -0.20
C LEU A 107 2.30 -0.62 0.99
N VAL A 108 1.14 0.00 1.17
CA VAL A 108 0.80 0.78 2.36
C VAL A 108 -0.50 0.24 2.91
N SER A 109 -0.53 -0.03 4.21
CA SER A 109 -1.72 -0.51 4.89
C SER A 109 -2.04 0.30 6.12
N MET A 110 -3.28 0.18 6.54
CA MET A 110 -3.80 0.68 7.79
C MET A 110 -4.22 -0.49 8.64
N ALA A 111 -3.76 -0.59 9.88
CA ALA A 111 -4.21 -1.58 10.85
C ALA A 111 -4.18 -0.99 12.25
N GLN A 112 -5.24 -1.18 13.05
CA GLN A 112 -5.35 -0.67 14.42
C GLN A 112 -5.03 0.83 14.52
N GLN A 113 -5.56 1.62 13.56
CA GLN A 113 -5.34 3.06 13.53
C GLN A 113 -3.85 3.47 13.42
N LYS A 114 -3.02 2.60 12.83
CA LYS A 114 -1.62 2.88 12.47
C LYS A 114 -1.41 2.60 10.99
N LEU A 115 -0.48 3.34 10.39
CA LEU A 115 -0.07 3.14 9.02
C LEU A 115 1.23 2.34 8.98
N TYR A 116 1.27 1.36 8.09
CA TYR A 116 2.43 0.53 7.82
C TYR A 116 2.75 0.57 6.33
N TRP A 117 4.01 0.34 5.98
CA TRP A 117 4.43 0.15 4.60
C TRP A 117 5.41 -1.01 4.48
N SER A 118 5.43 -1.65 3.32
CA SER A 118 6.41 -2.65 2.94
C SER A 118 6.79 -2.46 1.48
N LEU A 119 8.06 -2.68 1.17
CA LEU A 119 8.62 -2.56 -0.17
C LEU A 119 9.04 -3.94 -0.67
N GLU A 120 8.84 -4.18 -1.96
CA GLU A 120 9.34 -5.37 -2.63
C GLU A 120 10.89 -5.34 -2.72
N ASN A 121 11.56 -6.32 -2.10
CA ASN A 121 13.02 -6.35 -1.93
C ASN A 121 13.75 -7.44 -2.76
N GLY A 122 13.04 -8.34 -3.44
CA GLY A 122 13.65 -9.40 -4.27
C GLY A 122 13.78 -10.75 -3.54
N GLN A 123 14.62 -11.68 -4.01
CA GLN A 123 14.78 -13.01 -3.38
C GLN A 123 15.87 -12.98 -2.27
N PRO A 124 15.79 -13.81 -1.20
CA PRO A 124 14.83 -14.90 -0.97
C PRO A 124 13.48 -14.47 -0.36
N GLU A 125 13.45 -13.32 0.33
CA GLU A 125 12.24 -12.76 0.91
C GLU A 125 11.75 -11.61 0.05
N ARG A 126 10.69 -11.88 -0.72
CA ARG A 126 10.12 -10.94 -1.69
C ARG A 126 9.74 -9.60 -1.08
N TRP A 127 9.24 -9.61 0.15
CA TRP A 127 8.69 -8.45 0.83
C TRP A 127 9.60 -8.07 1.99
N GLY A 128 9.92 -6.78 2.09
CA GLY A 128 10.61 -6.24 3.24
C GLY A 128 9.74 -6.26 4.50
N THR A 129 10.39 -6.30 5.65
CA THR A 129 9.73 -6.22 6.95
C THR A 129 8.83 -4.99 7.03
N PRO A 130 7.54 -5.12 7.40
CA PRO A 130 6.64 -3.98 7.57
C PRO A 130 7.25 -2.90 8.48
N GLN A 131 7.26 -1.68 7.98
CA GLN A 131 7.74 -0.50 8.68
C GLN A 131 6.57 0.39 9.07
N ARG A 132 6.61 1.00 10.25
CA ARG A 132 5.57 1.92 10.69
C ARG A 132 5.79 3.30 10.05
N CYS A 133 4.74 3.90 9.51
CA CYS A 133 4.78 5.31 9.09
C CYS A 133 4.78 6.24 10.31
N GLY A 134 5.45 7.39 10.21
CA GLY A 134 5.44 8.45 11.22
C GLY A 134 4.12 9.24 11.33
N TYR A 135 3.03 8.76 10.72
CA TYR A 135 1.72 9.42 10.76
C TYR A 135 1.16 9.44 12.19
N THR A 136 0.72 10.61 12.64
CA THR A 136 0.08 10.80 13.94
C THR A 136 -1.34 11.31 13.73
N ASN A 137 -2.32 10.51 14.13
CA ASN A 137 -3.74 10.82 13.99
C ASN A 137 -4.22 11.79 15.08
N ALA A 138 -3.55 12.93 15.29
CA ALA A 138 -3.93 13.98 16.26
C ALA A 138 -4.60 13.44 17.55
N ASN A 139 -3.91 12.56 18.27
CA ASN A 139 -4.37 11.92 19.52
C ASN A 139 -5.62 11.04 19.42
N GLY A 140 -5.87 10.38 18.28
CA GLY A 140 -6.97 9.42 18.11
C GLY A 140 -8.34 10.04 17.82
N LEU A 141 -8.42 11.37 17.61
CA LEU A 141 -9.67 12.07 17.28
C LEU A 141 -10.15 11.83 15.85
N TYR A 142 -9.29 11.28 15.01
CA TYR A 142 -9.53 11.02 13.60
C TYR A 142 -9.22 9.56 13.29
N PRO A 143 -10.15 8.63 13.56
CA PRO A 143 -10.03 7.29 13.03
C PRO A 143 -9.86 7.35 11.50
N MET A 144 -8.82 6.70 11.02
CA MET A 144 -8.57 6.49 9.60
C MET A 144 -9.58 5.49 9.06
N GLU A 145 -10.12 5.80 7.88
CA GLU A 145 -11.12 4.98 7.19
C GLU A 145 -10.57 4.39 5.90
N GLN A 146 -9.68 5.12 5.20
CA GLN A 146 -9.13 4.65 3.93
C GLN A 146 -7.70 5.17 3.73
N VAL A 147 -6.95 4.42 2.93
CA VAL A 147 -5.63 4.80 2.42
C VAL A 147 -5.63 4.70 0.90
N HIS A 148 -5.00 5.67 0.25
CA HIS A 148 -4.92 5.78 -1.20
C HIS A 148 -3.48 6.08 -1.61
N LEU A 149 -3.01 5.49 -2.71
CA LEU A 149 -1.74 5.86 -3.31
C LEU A 149 -2.00 6.51 -4.67
N LEU A 150 -1.38 7.67 -4.89
CA LEU A 150 -1.42 8.38 -6.15
C LEU A 150 0.01 8.52 -6.67
N GLN A 151 0.23 8.09 -7.92
CA GLN A 151 1.50 8.26 -8.60
C GLN A 151 1.44 9.46 -9.54
N LEU A 152 2.29 10.46 -9.29
CA LEU A 152 2.43 11.68 -10.09
C LEU A 152 3.84 11.74 -10.68
N GLY A 153 3.98 11.19 -11.88
CA GLY A 153 5.29 11.05 -12.54
C GLY A 153 6.26 10.19 -11.72
N PHE A 154 7.21 10.84 -11.06
CA PHE A 154 8.25 10.23 -10.22
C PHE A 154 7.86 10.19 -8.74
N GLU A 155 6.82 10.93 -8.36
CA GLU A 155 6.39 11.07 -6.98
C GLU A 155 5.28 10.08 -6.68
N VAL A 156 5.33 9.51 -5.48
CA VAL A 156 4.22 8.73 -4.93
C VAL A 156 3.71 9.46 -3.71
N LEU A 157 2.42 9.77 -3.74
CA LEU A 157 1.71 10.42 -2.66
C LEU A 157 0.79 9.42 -1.98
N LEU A 158 0.74 9.47 -0.67
CA LEU A 158 -0.14 8.70 0.20
C LEU A 158 -1.22 9.61 0.72
N GLY A 159 -2.46 9.32 0.34
CA GLY A 159 -3.66 9.92 0.86
C GLY A 159 -4.23 9.10 2.02
N VAL A 160 -4.54 9.75 3.13
CA VAL A 160 -5.22 9.12 4.27
C VAL A 160 -6.52 9.87 4.52
N LEU A 161 -7.64 9.18 4.31
CA LEU A 161 -8.95 9.71 4.67
C LEU A 161 -9.24 9.32 6.11
N ALA A 162 -9.39 10.32 6.97
CA ALA A 162 -9.74 10.12 8.37
C ALA A 162 -11.02 10.88 8.70
N ARG A 163 -11.90 10.26 9.48
CA ARG A 163 -13.16 10.86 9.88
C ARG A 163 -13.07 11.37 11.30
N ARG A 164 -13.45 12.61 11.54
CA ARG A 164 -13.54 13.19 12.87
C ARG A 164 -14.62 12.49 13.68
N THR A 165 -14.27 12.05 14.88
CA THR A 165 -15.23 11.56 15.87
C THR A 165 -15.26 12.46 17.08
N ASN A 166 -16.39 12.48 17.78
CA ASN A 166 -16.48 13.08 19.10
C ASN A 166 -15.71 12.21 20.13
N VAL A 167 -15.66 12.68 21.38
CA VAL A 167 -14.99 11.97 22.49
C VAL A 167 -15.58 10.57 22.78
N LEU A 168 -16.78 10.28 22.26
CA LEU A 168 -17.45 8.98 22.40
C LEU A 168 -17.21 8.08 21.17
N GLY A 169 -16.34 8.47 20.23
CA GLY A 169 -16.09 7.74 18.99
C GLY A 169 -17.24 7.83 17.98
N LYS A 170 -18.27 8.64 18.24
CA LYS A 170 -19.42 8.81 17.34
C LYS A 170 -19.16 9.94 16.35
N ILE A 171 -19.73 9.82 15.15
CA ILE A 171 -19.82 10.94 14.20
C ILE A 171 -20.52 12.07 14.91
N ASN A 172 -19.96 13.28 14.87
CA ASN A 172 -20.66 14.44 15.38
C ASN A 172 -21.64 14.91 14.29
N PRO A 173 -22.97 14.70 14.44
CA PRO A 173 -23.93 15.06 13.41
C PRO A 173 -24.06 16.58 13.19
N THR A 174 -23.50 17.40 14.11
CA THR A 174 -23.53 18.86 13.99
C THR A 174 -22.38 19.43 13.17
N LEU A 175 -21.37 18.62 12.83
CA LEU A 175 -20.31 19.06 11.93
C LEU A 175 -20.80 18.98 10.50
N ALA A 176 -20.46 20.00 9.71
CA ALA A 176 -20.66 19.91 8.28
C ALA A 176 -19.86 18.71 7.73
N PRO A 177 -20.34 18.00 6.69
CA PRO A 177 -19.64 16.85 6.11
C PRO A 177 -18.17 17.15 5.78
N GLU A 178 -17.89 18.35 5.29
CA GLU A 178 -16.55 18.85 4.96
C GLU A 178 -15.64 19.04 6.18
N ASP A 179 -16.19 19.28 7.37
CA ASP A 179 -15.45 19.39 8.63
C ASP A 179 -15.32 18.03 9.34
N SER A 180 -16.02 17.02 8.81
CA SER A 180 -16.07 15.66 9.34
C SER A 180 -14.98 14.78 8.76
N TYR A 181 -14.37 15.15 7.64
CA TYR A 181 -13.28 14.39 7.02
C TYR A 181 -12.01 15.24 6.90
N GLN A 182 -10.89 14.62 7.19
CA GLN A 182 -9.57 15.18 6.95
C GLN A 182 -8.81 14.29 5.99
N PHE A 183 -8.13 14.93 5.06
CA PHE A 183 -7.27 14.23 4.12
C PHE A 183 -5.82 14.58 4.40
N TRP A 184 -5.01 13.58 4.70
CA TRP A 184 -3.58 13.78 4.93
C TRP A 184 -2.79 13.29 3.75
N VAL A 185 -1.82 14.09 3.31
CA VAL A 185 -0.93 13.74 2.20
C VAL A 185 0.47 13.52 2.73
N GLY A 186 0.99 12.31 2.53
CA GLY A 186 2.38 11.96 2.75
C GLY A 186 3.11 11.78 1.41
N ARG A 187 4.35 12.26 1.31
CA ARG A 187 5.20 12.07 0.13
C ARG A 187 6.19 10.95 0.37
N TRP A 188 6.30 10.02 -0.58
CA TRP A 188 7.29 8.95 -0.53
C TRP A 188 8.72 9.51 -0.71
N THR A 189 9.63 9.12 0.18
CA THR A 189 11.04 9.58 0.21
C THR A 189 12.04 8.53 -0.26
N GLY A 190 11.58 7.33 -0.59
CA GLY A 190 12.43 6.16 -0.86
C GLY A 190 12.67 5.27 0.36
N SER A 191 12.49 5.80 1.58
CA SER A 191 12.67 5.08 2.85
C SER A 191 11.50 5.26 3.83
N GLY A 192 10.42 5.91 3.39
CA GLY A 192 9.24 6.18 4.20
C GLY A 192 8.36 7.28 3.59
N PHE A 193 7.43 7.77 4.40
CA PHE A 193 6.55 8.87 4.04
C PHE A 193 6.81 10.08 4.91
N ASP A 194 7.01 11.24 4.28
CA ASP A 194 7.04 12.54 4.94
C ASP A 194 5.64 13.17 4.85
N PHE A 195 5.03 13.45 6.00
CA PHE A 195 3.67 13.99 6.07
C PHE A 195 3.70 15.49 6.30
N GLY A 196 2.86 16.20 5.55
CA GLY A 196 2.58 17.61 5.83
C GLY A 196 2.07 17.79 7.27
N ARG A 197 2.42 18.92 7.89
CA ARG A 197 2.00 19.23 9.27
C ARG A 197 0.50 19.51 9.42
N LYS A 198 -0.20 19.75 8.31
CA LYS A 198 -1.63 20.10 8.28
C LYS A 198 -2.38 19.20 7.30
N PRO A 199 -3.63 18.80 7.61
CA PRO A 199 -4.47 18.12 6.66
C PRO A 199 -4.81 19.06 5.49
N VAL A 200 -4.99 18.46 4.32
CA VAL A 200 -5.52 19.09 3.10
C VAL A 200 -7.03 19.18 3.23
N SER A 201 -7.60 20.31 2.82
CA SER A 201 -9.05 20.50 2.84
C SER A 201 -9.66 19.76 1.67
N LEU A 202 -10.78 19.07 1.88
CA LEU A 202 -11.53 18.44 0.79
C LEU A 202 -12.48 19.41 0.07
N ARG A 203 -12.40 20.72 0.37
CA ARG A 203 -13.20 21.73 -0.33
C ARG A 203 -12.79 21.79 -1.81
N GLY A 204 -13.79 21.98 -2.68
CA GLY A 204 -13.65 21.88 -4.14
C GLY A 204 -12.63 22.83 -4.81
N ASP A 205 -12.03 23.76 -4.06
CA ASP A 205 -10.96 24.64 -4.54
C ASP A 205 -9.55 24.08 -4.30
N ASP A 206 -9.41 22.97 -3.55
CA ASP A 206 -8.12 22.35 -3.27
C ASP A 206 -7.77 21.32 -4.36
N SER A 207 -6.84 21.70 -5.24
CA SER A 207 -6.36 20.89 -6.37
C SER A 207 -5.86 19.52 -5.92
N LEU A 208 -5.28 19.41 -4.73
CA LEU A 208 -4.73 18.17 -4.19
C LEU A 208 -5.81 17.21 -3.73
N GLY A 209 -6.81 17.69 -2.98
CA GLY A 209 -7.95 16.88 -2.57
C GLY A 209 -8.71 16.35 -3.78
N ASN A 210 -8.91 17.21 -4.78
CA ASN A 210 -9.56 16.82 -6.03
C ASN A 210 -8.74 15.83 -6.87
N ALA A 211 -7.42 16.00 -6.97
CA ALA A 211 -6.56 15.07 -7.70
C ALA A 211 -6.59 13.66 -7.10
N PHE A 212 -6.65 13.56 -5.77
CA PHE A 212 -6.77 12.29 -5.07
C PHE A 212 -8.16 11.66 -5.15
N LEU A 213 -9.24 12.44 -5.03
CA LEU A 213 -10.60 11.91 -5.02
C LEU A 213 -11.14 11.63 -6.43
N PHE A 214 -10.72 12.41 -7.43
CA PHE A 214 -11.29 12.36 -8.78
C PHE A 214 -10.27 11.99 -9.86
N GLY A 215 -9.02 11.70 -9.49
CA GLY A 215 -7.99 11.21 -10.42
C GLY A 215 -7.64 12.18 -11.54
N LYS A 216 -7.80 13.50 -11.33
CA LYS A 216 -7.44 14.52 -12.32
C LYS A 216 -6.02 15.05 -12.06
N PRO A 217 -5.01 14.66 -12.86
CA PRO A 217 -3.62 15.06 -12.66
C PRO A 217 -3.32 16.52 -13.09
N ASP A 218 -4.22 17.19 -13.81
CA ASP A 218 -3.94 18.49 -14.44
C ASP A 218 -3.79 19.66 -13.45
N ALA A 219 -4.09 19.46 -12.17
CA ALA A 219 -4.10 20.53 -11.18
C ALA A 219 -2.71 20.88 -10.60
N PHE A 220 -1.64 20.29 -11.13
CA PHE A 220 -0.26 20.46 -10.66
C PHE A 220 0.60 21.43 -11.50
N SER A 221 0.11 21.98 -12.63
CA SER A 221 0.97 22.76 -13.53
C SER A 221 1.25 24.21 -13.12
N ASP A 222 0.47 24.82 -12.20
CA ASP A 222 0.42 26.30 -12.16
C ASP A 222 1.04 26.97 -10.93
N SER A 223 1.74 26.25 -10.04
CA SER A 223 2.32 26.85 -8.82
C SER A 223 3.85 26.88 -8.74
N ALA A 224 4.56 26.51 -9.82
CA ALA A 224 6.03 26.51 -9.86
C ALA A 224 6.67 27.70 -10.60
N SER A 225 5.94 28.79 -10.86
CA SER A 225 6.53 30.07 -11.26
C SER A 225 6.51 31.05 -10.09
N GLY A 226 7.30 30.75 -9.06
CA GLY A 226 7.71 31.76 -8.09
C GLY A 226 8.47 32.85 -8.85
N GLU A 227 7.90 34.05 -8.82
CA GLU A 227 8.50 35.27 -9.34
C GLU A 227 9.96 35.38 -8.90
N ASN A 228 10.83 35.64 -9.88
CA ASN A 228 12.23 35.96 -9.66
C ASN A 228 12.30 37.48 -9.36
N PRO A 229 12.48 37.95 -8.11
CA PRO A 229 12.60 39.37 -7.85
C PRO A 229 13.96 39.86 -8.36
N ALA A 230 13.92 40.40 -9.58
CA ALA A 230 14.75 41.47 -10.10
C ALA A 230 16.11 41.71 -9.43
N SER A 231 17.15 41.31 -10.17
CA SER A 231 18.47 41.94 -10.22
C SER A 231 18.39 43.47 -10.06
N LYS A 232 18.89 44.00 -8.94
CA LYS A 232 19.20 45.43 -8.77
C LYS A 232 20.47 45.77 -9.55
N PRO A 233 20.47 46.78 -10.45
CA PRO A 233 21.70 47.28 -11.06
C PRO A 233 22.50 48.11 -10.05
N MET A 234 23.81 47.86 -10.04
CA MET A 234 24.81 48.53 -9.20
C MET A 234 25.11 49.92 -9.76
N VAL A 235 24.65 50.98 -9.07
CA VAL A 235 25.05 52.36 -9.38
C VAL A 235 26.45 52.59 -8.82
N ARG A 236 27.44 52.79 -9.70
CA ARG A 236 28.77 53.31 -9.36
C ARG A 236 28.70 54.83 -9.34
N SER A 237 28.90 55.46 -8.19
CA SER A 237 29.26 56.87 -8.11
C SER A 237 30.78 57.02 -8.28
N ARG A 238 31.17 58.04 -9.05
CA ARG A 238 32.52 58.62 -9.07
C ARG A 238 32.70 59.52 -7.86
#